data_AF-A0A7Y0AM09-F1
#
_entry.id   AF-A0A7Y0AM09-F1
#
_cell.length_a   1.000
_cell.length_b   1.000
_cell.length_c   1.000
_cell.angle_alpha   90.00
_cell.angle_beta   90.00
_cell.angle_gamma   90.00
#
_symmetry.space_group_name_H-M   'P 1'
#
loop_
_entity.id
_entity.type
_entity.pdbx_description
1 polymer ?
#
loop_
_entity_poly.entity_id
_entity_poly.type
_entity_poly.pdbx_seq_one_letter_code
_entity_poly.pdbx_strand_id
1 'polypeptide(L)'
;MRHTVEQKVSEILRTITRESQLFHDLTDEEKIQMLPSESMLTLQFVTYLEEEFDIEFDDEELDISFFESFENVINAVTNHVNEKIA
;
A
#
# COMPACT_ATOMS: atom_id res chain seq x y z
N MET A 1 9.82 9.23 -10.77
CA MET A 1 9.53 7.85 -10.33
C MET A 1 8.87 7.84 -8.97
N ARG A 2 9.53 8.24 -7.88
CA ARG A 2 8.92 8.25 -6.53
C ARG A 2 7.59 9.02 -6.41
N HIS A 3 7.50 10.23 -7.00
CA HIS A 3 6.25 11.01 -7.01
C HIS A 3 5.09 10.30 -7.73
N THR A 4 5.41 9.43 -8.71
CA THR A 4 4.42 8.62 -9.43
C THR A 4 3.99 7.41 -8.62
N VAL A 5 4.92 6.76 -7.90
CA VAL A 5 4.63 5.66 -6.97
C VAL A 5 3.69 6.14 -5.87
N GLU A 6 4.02 7.25 -5.20
CA GLU A 6 3.19 7.82 -4.14
C GLU A 6 1.75 8.11 -4.58
N GLN A 7 1.58 8.73 -5.75
CA GLN A 7 0.24 8.98 -6.30
C GLN A 7 -0.54 7.69 -6.53
N LYS A 8 0.11 6.67 -7.07
CA LYS A 8 -0.50 5.37 -7.37
C LYS A 8 -0.86 4.58 -6.12
N VAL A 9 0.02 4.56 -5.12
CA VAL A 9 -0.27 3.95 -3.81
C VAL A 9 -1.49 4.64 -3.16
N SER A 10 -1.55 5.98 -3.20
CA SER A 10 -2.70 6.74 -2.69
C SER A 10 -4.00 6.42 -3.46
N GLU A 11 -3.95 6.34 -4.80
CA GLU A 11 -5.10 5.97 -5.63
C GLU A 11 -5.63 4.56 -5.32
N ILE A 12 -4.74 3.58 -5.19
CA ILE A 12 -5.09 2.21 -4.82
C ILE A 12 -5.74 2.19 -3.43
N LEU A 13 -5.11 2.82 -2.44
CA LEU A 13 -5.60 2.89 -1.07
C LEU A 13 -7.01 3.51 -1.01
N ARG A 14 -7.23 4.60 -1.73
CA ARG A 14 -8.55 5.25 -1.82
C ARG A 14 -9.57 4.39 -2.53
N THR A 15 -9.15 3.63 -3.54
CA THR A 15 -10.04 2.74 -4.30
C THR A 15 -10.58 1.62 -3.42
N ILE A 16 -9.70 0.93 -2.69
CA ILE A 16 -10.12 -0.19 -1.83
C ILE A 16 -10.89 0.28 -0.59
N THR A 17 -10.60 1.49 -0.08
CA THR A 17 -11.27 2.03 1.11
C THR A 17 -12.55 2.81 0.80
N ARG A 18 -12.85 3.09 -0.47
CA ARG A 18 -13.94 3.99 -0.89
C ARG A 18 -15.31 3.63 -0.32
N GLU A 19 -15.64 2.34 -0.33
CA GLU A 19 -16.96 1.85 0.08
C GLU A 19 -17.04 1.62 1.61
N SER A 20 -15.92 1.70 2.33
CA SER A 20 -15.88 1.43 3.76
C SER A 20 -16.04 2.71 4.58
N GLN A 21 -17.13 2.78 5.35
CA GLN A 21 -17.41 3.91 6.24
C GLN A 21 -16.31 4.12 7.29
N LEU A 22 -15.56 3.08 7.64
CA LEU A 22 -14.47 3.13 8.60
C LEU A 22 -13.32 4.06 8.16
N PHE A 23 -13.15 4.26 6.86
CA PHE A 23 -12.01 4.99 6.29
C PHE A 23 -12.40 6.32 5.64
N HIS A 24 -13.68 6.71 5.71
CA HIS A 24 -14.21 7.84 4.94
C HIS A 24 -13.51 9.17 5.25
N ASP A 25 -13.28 9.45 6.53
CA ASP A 25 -12.70 10.71 7.02
C ASP A 25 -11.21 10.58 7.39
N LEU A 26 -10.59 9.44 7.09
CA LEU A 26 -9.19 9.18 7.41
C LEU A 26 -8.25 9.69 6.31
N THR A 27 -7.11 10.22 6.74
CA THR A 27 -5.97 10.50 5.87
C THR A 27 -5.36 9.20 5.34
N ASP A 28 -4.59 9.28 4.26
CA ASP A 28 -3.94 8.09 3.69
C ASP A 28 -2.98 7.43 4.72
N GLU A 29 -2.35 8.22 5.60
CA GLU A 29 -1.55 7.73 6.73
C GLU A 29 -2.38 6.90 7.72
N GLU A 30 -3.49 7.45 8.20
CA GLU A 30 -4.39 6.76 9.14
C GLU A 30 -5.01 5.50 8.51
N LYS A 31 -5.32 5.55 7.21
CA LYS A 31 -5.84 4.39 6.47
C LYS A 31 -4.84 3.26 6.44
N ILE A 32 -3.56 3.52 6.16
CA ILE A 32 -2.51 2.50 6.17
C ILE A 32 -2.38 1.87 7.56
N GLN A 33 -2.35 2.69 8.62
CA GLN A 33 -2.22 2.20 9.99
C GLN A 33 -3.42 1.36 10.45
N MET A 34 -4.62 1.67 9.94
CA MET A 34 -5.83 0.91 10.25
C MET A 34 -6.03 -0.31 9.35
N LEU A 35 -5.40 -0.35 8.17
CA LEU A 35 -5.62 -1.38 7.17
C LEU A 35 -5.46 -2.81 7.72
N PRO A 36 -4.43 -3.15 8.53
CA PRO A 36 -4.25 -4.50 9.07
C PRO A 36 -5.42 -5.03 9.89
N SER A 37 -6.27 -4.15 10.43
CA SER A 37 -7.49 -4.56 11.15
C SER A 37 -8.58 -5.12 10.21
N GLU A 38 -8.51 -4.77 8.92
CA GLU A 38 -9.42 -5.20 7.88
C GLU A 38 -8.70 -6.17 6.92
N SER A 39 -8.65 -7.44 7.32
CA SER A 39 -7.90 -8.50 6.60
C SER A 39 -8.17 -8.57 5.08
N MET A 40 -9.44 -8.42 4.65
CA MET A 40 -9.78 -8.47 3.22
C MET A 40 -9.27 -7.25 2.45
N LEU A 41 -9.37 -6.05 3.05
CA LEU A 41 -8.86 -4.82 2.44
C LEU A 41 -7.33 -4.82 2.41
N THR A 42 -6.68 -5.37 3.43
CA THR A 42 -5.22 -5.55 3.46
C THR A 42 -4.77 -6.43 2.30
N LEU A 43 -5.39 -7.61 2.12
CA LEU A 43 -5.04 -8.50 1.02
C LEU A 43 -5.27 -7.82 -0.34
N GLN A 44 -6.41 -7.16 -0.51
CA GLN A 44 -6.67 -6.40 -1.74
C GLN A 44 -5.61 -5.34 -2.00
N PHE A 45 -5.24 -4.55 -0.99
CA PHE A 45 -4.23 -3.51 -1.12
C PHE A 45 -2.92 -4.06 -1.67
N VAL A 46 -2.40 -5.11 -1.03
CA VAL A 46 -1.16 -5.76 -1.42
C VAL A 46 -1.26 -6.27 -2.85
N THR A 47 -2.31 -7.02 -3.19
CA THR A 47 -2.50 -7.54 -4.55
C THR A 47 -2.57 -6.44 -5.61
N TYR A 48 -3.26 -5.32 -5.34
CA TYR A 48 -3.29 -4.20 -6.27
C TYR A 48 -1.92 -3.52 -6.44
N LEU A 49 -1.10 -3.45 -5.39
CA LEU A 49 0.27 -2.94 -5.50
C LEU A 49 1.13 -3.86 -6.36
N GLU A 50 1.06 -5.17 -6.12
CA GLU A 50 1.78 -6.18 -6.90
C GLU A 50 1.42 -6.11 -8.39
N GLU A 51 0.12 -6.05 -8.70
CA GLU A 51 -0.36 -5.96 -10.08
C GLU A 51 -0.01 -4.61 -10.76
N GLU A 52 -0.17 -3.48 -10.08
CA GLU A 52 0.08 -2.15 -10.68
C GLU A 52 1.56 -1.90 -10.95
N PHE A 53 2.44 -2.40 -10.08
CA PHE A 53 3.89 -2.20 -10.19
C PHE A 53 4.63 -3.40 -10.79
N ASP A 54 3.95 -4.53 -11.00
CA ASP A 54 4.51 -5.80 -11.46
C ASP A 54 5.70 -6.22 -10.57
N ILE A 55 5.41 -6.28 -9.27
CA ILE A 55 6.29 -6.65 -8.14
C ILE A 55 5.63 -7.77 -7.32
N GLU A 56 6.37 -8.39 -6.41
CA GLU A 56 5.88 -9.43 -5.49
C GLU A 56 6.45 -9.14 -4.10
N PHE A 57 5.60 -9.11 -3.08
CA PHE A 57 6.04 -8.95 -1.69
C PHE A 57 6.21 -10.30 -1.02
N ASP A 58 7.34 -10.50 -0.33
CA ASP A 58 7.49 -11.65 0.54
C ASP A 58 6.61 -11.50 1.80
N ASP A 59 6.12 -12.62 2.34
CA ASP A 59 5.31 -12.64 3.58
C ASP A 59 6.03 -11.96 4.77
N GLU A 60 7.37 -11.98 4.78
CA GLU A 60 8.20 -11.34 5.81
C GLU A 60 8.21 -9.80 5.68
N GLU A 61 7.97 -9.27 4.48
CA GLU A 61 7.90 -7.83 4.23
C GLU A 61 6.54 -7.25 4.61
N LEU A 62 5.47 -8.05 4.56
CA LEU A 62 4.10 -7.65 4.87
C LEU A 62 3.80 -7.73 6.38
N ASP A 63 4.72 -7.21 7.18
CA ASP A 63 4.60 -7.16 8.62
C ASP A 63 3.90 -5.88 9.12
N ILE A 64 3.80 -5.72 10.44
CA ILE A 64 3.22 -4.50 11.04
C ILE A 64 4.00 -3.25 10.63
N SER A 65 5.32 -3.36 10.47
CA SER A 65 6.22 -2.26 10.11
C SER A 65 5.91 -1.69 8.73
N PHE A 66 5.51 -2.53 7.77
CA PHE A 66 5.04 -2.09 6.46
C PHE A 66 3.85 -1.13 6.57
N PHE A 67 2.92 -1.42 7.47
CA PHE A 67 1.70 -0.64 7.69
C PHE A 67 1.84 0.46 8.76
N GLU A 68 3.04 0.70 9.30
CA GLU A 68 3.25 1.77 10.29
C GLU A 68 3.09 3.18 9.69
N SER A 69 3.43 3.35 8.42
CA SER A 69 3.29 4.63 7.74
C SER A 69 3.11 4.51 6.24
N PHE A 70 2.49 5.50 5.62
CA PHE A 70 2.33 5.59 4.17
C PHE A 70 3.70 5.65 3.46
N GLU A 71 4.68 6.28 4.10
CA GLU A 71 6.05 6.38 3.62
C GLU A 71 6.76 5.02 3.58
N ASN A 72 6.52 4.12 4.55
CA ASN A 72 7.09 2.76 4.53
C ASN A 72 6.59 1.98 3.32
N VAL A 73 5.30 2.07 3.02
CA VAL A 73 4.69 1.43 1.84
C VAL A 73 5.32 1.99 0.55
N ILE A 74 5.45 3.31 0.43
CA ILE A 74 6.07 3.94 -0.75
C ILE A 74 7.51 3.47 -0.93
N ASN A 75 8.27 3.40 0.15
CA ASN A 75 9.67 2.95 0.11
C ASN A 75 9.78 1.48 -0.29
N ALA A 76 8.93 0.61 0.26
CA ALA A 76 8.88 -0.80 -0.11
C ALA A 76 8.59 -0.99 -1.61
N VAL A 77 7.53 -0.37 -2.11
CA VAL A 77 7.18 -0.39 -3.55
C VAL A 77 8.32 0.18 -4.40
N THR A 78 8.91 1.30 -3.98
CA THR A 78 9.99 1.96 -4.74
C THR A 78 11.24 1.08 -4.81
N ASN A 79 11.57 0.35 -3.74
CA ASN A 79 12.72 -0.56 -3.70
C ASN A 79 12.53 -1.69 -4.72
N HIS A 80 11.39 -2.38 -4.68
CA HIS A 80 11.06 -3.44 -5.65
C HIS A 80 11.09 -2.97 -7.10
N VAL A 81 10.47 -1.81 -7.39
CA VAL A 81 10.47 -1.24 -8.73
C VAL A 81 11.89 -0.91 -9.22
N ASN A 82 12.78 -0.45 -8.33
CA ASN A 82 14.16 -0.14 -8.70
C ASN A 82 15.01 -1.40 -8.87
N GLU A 83 14.84 -2.42 -8.02
CA GLU A 83 15.56 -3.70 -8.13
C GLU A 83 15.27 -4.39 -9.46
N LYS A 84 14.04 -4.26 -9.97
CA LYS A 84 13.65 -4.76 -11.29
C LYS A 84 14.34 -4.05 -12.48
N ILE A 85 14.71 -2.79 -12.31
CA ILE A 85 15.32 -1.96 -13.37
C ILE A 85 16.86 -2.12 -13.38
N ALA A 86 17.45 -2.59 -12.28
CA ALA A 86 18.88 -2.80 -12.11
C ALA A 86 19.39 -4.05 -12.85
#